data_AF-A0AA37VQU4-F1
#
_entry.id   AF-A0AA37VQU4-F1
#
_cell.length_a   1.000
_cell.length_b   1.000
_cell.length_c   1.000
_cell.angle_alpha   90.00
_cell.angle_beta   90.00
_cell.angle_gamma   90.00
#
_symmetry.space_group_name_H-M   'P 1'
#
loop_
_entity.id
_entity.type
_entity.pdbx_description
1 polymer ?
#
loop_
_entity_poly.entity_id
_entity_poly.type
_entity_poly.pdbx_seq_one_letter_code
_entity_poly.pdbx_strand_id
1 'polypeptide(L)' 'MSEVATARVQRVMPATPEVVFDEWLDPESLADWMCPRPARCVAIDVEPRVGARYVSTSTGWGT' A
#
# COMPACT_ATOMS: atom_id res chain seq x y z
N MET A 1 -25.63 -2.13 12.53
CA MET A 1 -24.57 -1.17 12.16
C MET A 1 -23.27 -1.78 12.63
N SER A 2 -22.33 -2.14 11.74
CA SER A 2 -21.02 -2.62 12.21
C SER A 2 -20.31 -1.49 12.96
N GLU A 3 -19.68 -1.83 14.07
CA GLU A 3 -18.79 -0.95 14.82
C GLU A 3 -17.54 -0.65 13.99
N VAL A 4 -17.06 0.59 14.01
CA VAL A 4 -15.85 0.99 13.28
C VAL A 4 -14.63 0.62 14.12
N ALA A 5 -13.93 -0.46 13.75
CA ALA A 5 -12.63 -0.78 14.32
C ALA A 5 -11.57 0.21 13.80
N THR A 6 -10.77 0.79 14.70
CA THR A 6 -9.69 1.73 14.36
C THR A 6 -8.33 1.11 14.68
N ALA A 7 -7.39 1.20 13.74
CA ALA A 7 -5.99 0.83 13.94
C ALA A 7 -5.07 2.05 13.81
N ARG A 8 -4.04 2.14 14.67
CA ARG A 8 -2.99 3.17 14.61
C ARG A 8 -1.63 2.50 14.45
N VAL A 9 -0.93 2.80 13.36
CA VAL A 9 0.41 2.28 13.06
C VAL A 9 1.39 3.44 13.06
N GLN A 10 2.52 3.30 13.74
CA GLN A 10 3.60 4.28 13.74
C GLN A 10 4.94 3.55 13.63
N ARG A 11 5.80 4.03 12.73
CA ARG A 11 7.16 3.53 12.55
C ARG A 11 8.07 4.69 12.17
N VAL A 12 9.26 4.74 12.78
CA VAL A 12 10.32 5.66 12.35
C VAL A 12 11.08 5.01 11.21
N MET A 13 11.21 5.72 10.09
CA MET A 13 11.87 5.23 8.88
C MET A 13 13.28 5.85 8.78
N PRO A 14 14.33 5.06 8.47
CA PRO A 14 15.67 5.58 8.23
C PRO A 14 15.80 6.12 6.78
N ALA A 15 14.88 7.00 6.38
CA ALA A 15 14.81 7.60 5.06
C ALA A 15 14.22 9.02 5.17
N THR A 16 14.42 9.86 4.15
CA THR A 16 13.81 11.20 4.14
C THR A 16 12.29 11.09 3.90
N PRO A 17 11.51 12.09 4.33
CA PRO A 17 10.06 12.09 4.11
C PRO A 17 9.67 11.94 2.63
N GLU A 18 10.42 12.55 1.71
CA GLU A 18 10.17 12.50 0.27
C GLU A 18 10.29 11.07 -0.25
N VAL A 19 11.36 10.35 0.12
CA VAL A 19 11.54 8.94 -0.26
C VAL A 19 10.40 8.08 0.30
N VAL A 20 10.03 8.29 1.57
CA VAL A 20 8.93 7.52 2.17
C VAL A 20 7.60 7.83 1.48
N PHE A 21 7.37 9.07 1.04
CA PHE A 21 6.16 9.47 0.35
C PHE A 21 6.10 8.89 -1.06
N ASP A 22 7.20 8.92 -1.81
CA ASP A 22 7.29 8.39 -3.18
C ASP A 22 6.99 6.87 -3.23
N GLU A 23 7.35 6.12 -2.19
CA GLU A 23 7.00 4.69 -2.04
C GLU A 23 5.48 4.41 -2.03
N TRP A 24 4.64 5.42 -1.79
CA TRP A 24 3.18 5.31 -1.87
C TRP A 24 2.59 5.73 -3.21
N LEU A 25 3.39 6.33 -4.08
CA LEU A 25 2.95 6.86 -5.37
C LEU A 25 3.47 6.04 -6.55
N ASP A 26 4.58 5.33 -6.37
CA ASP A 26 5.16 4.48 -7.40
C ASP A 26 4.55 3.05 -7.40
N PRO A 27 3.99 2.58 -8.53
CA PRO A 27 3.42 1.24 -8.63
C PRO A 27 4.42 0.10 -8.36
N GLU A 28 5.69 0.26 -8.72
CA GLU A 28 6.69 -0.80 -8.53
C GLU A 28 7.05 -0.94 -7.05
N SER A 29 7.29 0.19 -6.37
CA SER A 29 7.46 0.26 -4.92
C SER A 29 6.29 -0.38 -4.17
N LEU A 30 5.05 0.04 -4.48
CA LEU A 30 3.85 -0.50 -3.85
C LEU A 30 3.72 -2.02 -4.04
N ALA A 31 4.14 -2.56 -5.18
CA ALA A 31 4.04 -3.99 -5.48
C ALA A 31 4.96 -4.84 -4.58
N ASP A 32 6.09 -4.30 -4.14
CA ASP A 32 7.05 -5.02 -3.30
C ASP A 32 6.60 -5.16 -1.84
N TRP A 33 6.00 -4.10 -1.26
CA TRP A 33 5.80 -4.02 0.19
C TRP A 33 4.34 -3.97 0.67
N MET A 34 3.38 -3.50 -0.16
CA MET A 34 2.00 -3.24 0.29
C MET A 34 1.28 -4.51 0.76
N CYS A 35 1.55 -5.64 0.12
CA CYS A 35 0.95 -6.92 0.43
C CYS A 35 1.78 -7.67 1.52
N PRO A 36 1.17 -8.12 2.62
CA PRO A 36 1.89 -8.93 3.60
C PRO A 36 2.28 -10.28 2.98
N ARG A 37 3.55 -10.66 3.15
CA ARG A 37 4.05 -11.95 2.64
C ARG A 37 3.33 -13.11 3.35
N PRO A 38 3.01 -14.22 2.65
CA PRO A 38 3.47 -14.58 1.30
C PRO A 38 2.68 -13.96 0.15
N ALA A 39 1.55 -13.29 0.42
CA ALA A 39 0.78 -12.65 -0.63
C ALA A 39 1.60 -11.56 -1.31
N ARG A 40 1.37 -11.37 -2.61
CA ARG A 40 2.01 -10.31 -3.41
C ARG A 40 0.97 -9.55 -4.20
N CYS A 41 1.24 -8.28 -4.40
CA CYS A 41 0.47 -7.45 -5.30
C CYS A 41 0.99 -7.73 -6.73
N VAL A 42 0.10 -8.15 -7.64
CA VAL A 42 0.46 -8.61 -9.00
C VAL A 42 0.08 -7.62 -10.09
N ALA A 43 -0.78 -6.65 -9.75
CA ALA A 43 -1.11 -5.52 -10.62
C ALA A 43 -1.43 -4.32 -9.73
N ILE A 44 -0.87 -3.16 -10.06
CA ILE A 44 -1.11 -1.88 -9.38
C ILE A 44 -1.34 -0.80 -10.43
N ASP A 45 -2.40 -0.03 -10.24
CA ASP A 45 -2.74 1.15 -11.01
C ASP A 45 -3.01 2.29 -10.02
N VAL A 46 -2.21 3.35 -10.12
CA VAL A 46 -2.26 4.49 -9.21
C VAL A 46 -2.28 5.79 -9.99
N GLU A 47 -3.22 6.65 -9.62
CA GLU A 47 -3.31 8.02 -10.12
C GLU A 47 -3.02 8.96 -8.93
N PRO A 48 -1.78 9.41 -8.72
CA PRO A 48 -1.35 10.09 -7.49
C PRO A 48 -1.80 11.56 -7.44
N ARG A 49 -3.11 11.77 -7.47
CA ARG A 49 -3.77 13.07 -7.40
C ARG A 49 -4.99 12.99 -6.49
N VAL A 50 -5.26 14.07 -5.78
CA VAL A 50 -6.37 14.12 -4.82
C VAL A 50 -7.70 13.83 -5.53
N GLY A 51 -8.49 12.92 -4.95
CA GLY A 51 -9.79 12.51 -5.48
C GLY A 51 -9.73 11.50 -6.63
N ALA A 52 -8.55 11.00 -6.97
CA ALA A 52 -8.38 9.98 -8.00
C ALA A 52 -8.41 8.55 -7.43
N ARG A 53 -8.06 7.57 -8.27
CA ARG A 53 -8.21 6.15 -8.00
C ARG A 53 -6.87 5.46 -7.74
N TYR A 54 -6.92 4.50 -6.82
CA TYR A 54 -5.92 3.44 -6.65
C TYR A 54 -6.63 2.10 -6.77
N VAL A 55 -6.07 1.17 -7.56
CA VAL A 55 -6.54 -0.22 -7.63
C VAL A 55 -5.34 -1.16 -7.61
N SER A 56 -5.41 -2.18 -6.75
CA SER A 56 -4.43 -3.27 -6.71
C SER A 56 -5.12 -4.62 -6.77
N THR A 57 -4.52 -5.55 -7.51
CA THR A 57 -4.86 -6.97 -7.47
C THR A 57 -3.75 -7.72 -6.76
N SER A 58 -4.09 -8.56 -5.80
CA SER A 58 -3.15 -9.39 -5.07
C SER A 58 -3.41 -10.88 -5.27
N THR A 59 -2.37 -11.68 -5.09
CA THR A 59 -2.55 -13.12 -4.95
C THR A 59 -3.46 -13.41 -3.77
N GLY A 60 -4.35 -14.39 -3.90
CA GLY A 60 -5.14 -14.87 -2.77
C GLY A 60 -4.23 -15.29 -1.61
N TRP A 61 -4.76 -15.18 -0.39
CA TRP A 61 -4.16 -15.78 0.79
C TRP A 61 -4.17 -17.29 0.55
N GLY A 62 -3.01 -17.88 0.28
CA GLY A 62 -2.89 -19.33 0.09
C GLY A 62 -3.52 -20.05 1.28
N THR A 63 -4.39 -21.01 0.99
CA THR A 63 -4.89 -22.00 1.97
C THR A 63 -3.75 -22.86 2.50
#